data_AF-A0A7C1JKD1-F1
#
_entry.id   AF-A0A7C1JKD1-F1
#
_cell.length_a   1.000
_cell.length_b   1.000
_cell.length_c   1.000
_cell.angle_alpha   90.00
_cell.angle_beta   90.00
_cell.angle_gamma   90.00
#
_symmetry.space_group_name_H-M   'P 1'
#
loop_
_entity.id
_entity.type
_entity.pdbx_description
1 polymer ?
#
loop_
_entity_poly.entity_id
_entity_poly.type
_entity_poly.pdbx_seq_one_letter_code
_entity_poly.pdbx_strand_id
1 'polypeptide(L)'
;MNESQVPDYAGGESSTTDTHREVPQDAVAGAAAETHDEKIDAGSPAAAAAQADKSPSSKSRWQPLGAIDRRVVGVLAEKAKTTPDVYPMSVNAICTGCNQKSNRDPLMQLEPADVEESLERLRAIGAVGMVEGYGRVTKYRHYLYEWLGVDKVELAVMTELLLRGPQTLGELRARASRMEPIADLAALRAICDSLKRKGLVVYLTPEGRGQIVTHALYPPRELENIRARYAAGRVGVLDGRLQPTAEGRAAGVIAPGGAQPSAGWEQPPAGSGTAAGTTGSTELHQQLAGLSGAVEQMRQQLQQLAERVDNLEKDLQSLKNWIEG
;
A
#
# COMPACT_ATOMS: atom_id res chain seq x y z
N MET A 1 -40.63 -59.57 -7.06
CA MET A 1 -41.77 -58.74 -6.62
C MET A 1 -41.17 -57.36 -6.28
N ASN A 2 -41.20 -56.32 -7.09
CA ASN A 2 -42.00 -55.98 -8.26
C ASN A 2 -41.15 -55.15 -9.24
N GLU A 3 -41.31 -55.43 -10.53
CA GLU A 3 -40.80 -54.72 -11.71
C GLU A 3 -41.44 -53.34 -11.92
N SER A 4 -40.89 -52.60 -12.89
CA SER A 4 -41.48 -51.51 -13.73
C SER A 4 -40.84 -50.13 -13.49
N GLN A 5 -40.43 -49.32 -14.46
CA GLN A 5 -40.26 -49.47 -15.92
C GLN A 5 -39.55 -48.18 -16.41
N VAL A 6 -38.67 -48.31 -17.40
CA VAL A 6 -38.11 -47.21 -18.22
C VAL A 6 -39.07 -46.94 -19.39
N PRO A 7 -39.05 -45.72 -19.96
CA PRO A 7 -38.73 -45.60 -21.39
C PRO A 7 -37.81 -44.39 -21.63
N ASP A 8 -36.73 -44.40 -22.40
CA ASP A 8 -36.47 -44.81 -23.79
C ASP A 8 -37.31 -44.06 -24.84
N TYR A 9 -36.66 -43.11 -25.51
CA TYR A 9 -37.09 -42.57 -26.80
C TYR A 9 -35.83 -42.21 -27.61
N ALA A 10 -35.49 -43.11 -28.53
CA ALA A 10 -34.54 -42.91 -29.61
C ALA A 10 -35.30 -42.69 -30.92
N GLY A 11 -34.68 -41.93 -31.84
CA GLY A 11 -34.78 -42.20 -33.27
C GLY A 11 -35.68 -41.25 -34.09
N GLY A 12 -35.09 -40.61 -35.09
CA GLY A 12 -35.82 -39.86 -36.12
C GLY A 12 -34.91 -39.04 -37.04
N GLU A 13 -34.03 -39.71 -37.77
CA GLU A 13 -33.22 -39.17 -38.88
C GLU A 13 -34.06 -38.83 -40.12
N SER A 14 -33.64 -37.82 -40.90
CA SER A 14 -33.61 -37.75 -42.38
C SER A 14 -33.45 -36.27 -42.80
N SER A 15 -32.33 -35.78 -43.35
CA SER A 15 -31.65 -36.05 -44.64
C SER A 15 -32.20 -35.22 -45.83
N THR A 16 -31.25 -34.53 -46.48
CA THR A 16 -31.21 -33.97 -47.86
C THR A 16 -32.11 -32.79 -48.25
N THR A 17 -31.51 -31.66 -48.67
CA THR A 17 -31.14 -31.42 -50.08
C THR A 17 -30.18 -30.23 -50.25
N ASP A 18 -29.18 -30.49 -51.07
CA ASP A 18 -28.22 -29.61 -51.73
C ASP A 18 -28.91 -28.74 -52.81
N THR A 19 -28.50 -27.47 -52.96
CA THR A 19 -28.54 -26.78 -54.26
C THR A 19 -27.52 -25.63 -54.31
N HIS A 20 -26.45 -25.85 -55.07
CA HIS A 20 -25.62 -24.90 -55.80
C HIS A 20 -26.35 -23.62 -56.29
N ARG A 21 -25.73 -22.43 -56.14
CA ARG A 21 -25.67 -21.46 -57.25
C ARG A 21 -24.57 -20.40 -57.09
N GLU A 22 -23.85 -20.22 -58.19
CA GLU A 22 -22.75 -19.30 -58.46
C GLU A 22 -23.14 -17.81 -58.50
N VAL A 23 -22.08 -16.99 -58.42
CA VAL A 23 -21.94 -15.53 -58.62
C VAL A 23 -22.48 -15.07 -60.00
N PRO A 24 -22.72 -13.76 -60.23
CA PRO A 24 -21.66 -12.98 -60.89
C PRO A 24 -21.55 -11.49 -60.50
N GLN A 25 -20.36 -10.98 -60.83
CA GLN A 25 -19.93 -9.58 -60.90
C GLN A 25 -20.56 -8.84 -62.11
N ASP A 26 -20.28 -7.53 -62.15
CA ASP A 26 -20.26 -6.58 -63.27
C ASP A 26 -21.49 -5.71 -63.58
N ALA A 27 -21.25 -4.38 -63.53
CA ALA A 27 -21.52 -3.34 -64.55
C ALA A 27 -21.64 -1.96 -63.85
N VAL A 28 -20.67 -1.03 -63.87
CA VAL A 28 -20.09 -0.19 -64.95
C VAL A 28 -20.89 1.11 -65.24
N ALA A 29 -20.10 2.20 -65.37
CA ALA A 29 -20.35 3.55 -65.92
C ALA A 29 -20.92 4.61 -64.94
N GLY A 30 -20.42 5.85 -64.83
CA GLY A 30 -19.40 6.61 -65.58
C GLY A 30 -19.91 8.06 -65.80
N ALA A 31 -19.10 9.09 -65.49
CA ALA A 31 -19.06 10.46 -66.09
C ALA A 31 -18.30 11.45 -65.16
N ALA A 32 -17.11 11.92 -65.58
CA ALA A 32 -16.79 13.29 -66.04
C ALA A 32 -16.66 14.33 -64.89
N ALA A 33 -15.44 14.69 -64.42
CA ALA A 33 -14.48 15.63 -65.02
C ALA A 33 -15.00 17.07 -65.13
N GLU A 34 -14.55 17.95 -64.22
CA GLU A 34 -14.24 19.35 -64.57
C GLU A 34 -13.26 19.96 -63.57
N THR A 35 -12.22 20.54 -64.14
CA THR A 35 -11.09 21.25 -63.54
C THR A 35 -11.48 22.66 -63.13
N HIS A 36 -11.05 23.13 -61.95
CA HIS A 36 -10.84 24.55 -61.71
C HIS A 36 -9.47 24.76 -61.07
N ASP A 37 -8.64 25.46 -61.84
CA ASP A 37 -7.32 25.97 -61.51
C ASP A 37 -7.52 27.24 -60.69
N GLU A 38 -7.12 27.24 -59.42
CA GLU A 38 -6.97 28.48 -58.66
C GLU A 38 -5.61 28.47 -57.94
N LYS A 39 -4.68 29.23 -58.53
CA LYS A 39 -3.44 29.66 -57.91
C LYS A 39 -3.73 30.30 -56.55
N ILE A 40 -3.13 29.77 -55.49
CA ILE A 40 -2.95 30.54 -54.26
C ILE A 40 -1.49 30.43 -53.78
N ASP A 41 -1.00 31.62 -53.52
CA ASP A 41 0.31 32.12 -53.17
C ASP A 41 1.05 31.36 -52.05
N ALA A 42 2.37 31.27 -52.20
CA ALA A 42 3.28 30.68 -51.25
C ALA A 42 3.55 31.67 -50.09
N GLY A 43 2.65 31.68 -49.11
CA GLY A 43 2.83 32.36 -47.83
C GLY A 43 3.31 31.40 -46.74
N SER A 44 4.56 31.57 -46.29
CA SER A 44 5.16 30.91 -45.12
C SER A 44 4.32 31.06 -43.84
N PRO A 45 4.29 30.05 -42.96
CA PRO A 45 4.24 30.35 -41.53
C PRO A 45 5.28 29.52 -40.75
N ALA A 46 6.52 29.99 -40.76
CA ALA A 46 7.48 29.70 -39.69
C ALA A 46 7.12 30.51 -38.42
N ALA A 47 6.04 30.14 -37.71
CA ALA A 47 5.72 30.69 -36.38
C ALA A 47 4.60 29.93 -35.61
N ALA A 48 4.37 28.63 -35.85
CA ALA A 48 3.26 27.89 -35.21
C ALA A 48 3.71 26.66 -34.37
N ALA A 49 4.91 26.70 -33.78
CA ALA A 49 5.40 25.65 -32.89
C ALA A 49 5.69 26.21 -31.49
N ALA A 50 4.65 26.63 -30.76
CA ALA A 50 4.81 26.99 -29.35
C ALA A 50 3.53 26.94 -28.50
N GLN A 51 2.44 26.25 -28.88
CA GLN A 51 1.28 26.11 -28.00
C GLN A 51 0.53 24.79 -28.19
N ALA A 52 1.11 23.71 -27.68
CA ALA A 52 0.46 22.47 -27.26
C ALA A 52 1.44 21.87 -26.23
N ASP A 53 1.13 21.66 -24.95
CA ASP A 53 -0.02 20.99 -24.36
C ASP A 53 -0.12 21.46 -22.90
N LYS A 54 -1.18 22.18 -22.56
CA LYS A 54 -1.61 22.37 -21.16
C LYS A 54 -3.00 21.78 -21.02
N SER A 55 -3.09 20.46 -21.23
CA SER A 55 -4.21 19.69 -20.70
C SER A 55 -4.33 19.95 -19.20
N PRO A 56 -5.53 20.30 -18.68
CA PRO A 56 -5.71 20.61 -17.27
C PRO A 56 -5.40 19.35 -16.46
N SER A 57 -4.35 19.38 -15.65
CA SER A 57 -4.02 18.28 -14.75
C SER A 57 -5.23 18.04 -13.84
N SER A 58 -5.88 16.89 -14.01
CA SER A 58 -6.91 16.43 -13.08
C SER A 58 -6.26 16.43 -11.71
N LYS A 59 -6.68 17.35 -10.83
CA LYS A 59 -6.16 17.42 -9.46
C LYS A 59 -6.23 16.02 -8.87
N SER A 60 -5.09 15.54 -8.38
CA SER A 60 -4.99 14.25 -7.72
C SER A 60 -6.07 14.16 -6.63
N ARG A 61 -6.95 13.14 -6.73
CA ARG A 61 -8.01 12.90 -5.74
C ARG A 61 -7.47 12.25 -4.46
N TRP A 62 -6.29 11.65 -4.53
CA TRP A 62 -5.68 10.96 -3.39
C TRP A 62 -5.00 11.95 -2.45
N GLN A 63 -4.94 11.57 -1.18
CA GLN A 63 -4.23 12.27 -0.12
C GLN A 63 -3.39 11.29 0.71
N PRO A 64 -2.36 11.75 1.44
CA PRO A 64 -1.62 10.90 2.36
C PRO A 64 -2.53 10.20 3.38
N LEU A 65 -2.20 8.94 3.68
CA LEU A 65 -2.95 8.07 4.58
C LEU A 65 -2.11 7.66 5.78
N GLY A 66 -2.72 7.52 6.96
CA GLY A 66 -2.07 6.95 8.14
C GLY A 66 -1.72 5.46 7.96
N ALA A 67 -0.87 4.92 8.83
CA ALA A 67 -0.41 3.54 8.73
C ALA A 67 -1.55 2.50 8.74
N ILE A 68 -2.53 2.68 9.65
CA ILE A 68 -3.71 1.82 9.74
C ILE A 68 -4.58 1.95 8.49
N ASP A 69 -4.81 3.18 8.02
CA ASP A 69 -5.65 3.45 6.85
C ASP A 69 -5.06 2.79 5.58
N ARG A 70 -3.73 2.88 5.39
CA ARG A 70 -3.02 2.18 4.31
C ARG A 70 -3.19 0.67 4.39
N ARG A 71 -3.09 0.10 5.59
CA ARG A 71 -3.30 -1.34 5.82
C ARG A 71 -4.73 -1.75 5.46
N VAL A 72 -5.73 -1.02 5.95
CA VAL A 72 -7.16 -1.32 5.72
C VAL A 72 -7.50 -1.27 4.23
N VAL A 73 -7.11 -0.21 3.51
CA VAL A 73 -7.38 -0.15 2.05
C VAL A 73 -6.59 -1.18 1.27
N GLY A 74 -5.35 -1.47 1.67
CA GLY A 74 -4.54 -2.53 1.07
C GLY A 74 -5.19 -3.91 1.22
N VAL A 75 -5.76 -4.22 2.38
CA VAL A 75 -6.48 -5.49 2.62
C VAL A 75 -7.72 -5.57 1.75
N LEU A 76 -8.53 -4.51 1.68
CA LEU A 76 -9.71 -4.50 0.82
C LEU A 76 -9.36 -4.73 -0.65
N ALA A 77 -8.31 -4.06 -1.14
CA ALA A 77 -7.85 -4.21 -2.52
C ALA A 77 -7.26 -5.59 -2.83
N GLU A 78 -6.47 -6.15 -1.91
CA GLU A 78 -5.91 -7.50 -2.03
C GLU A 78 -7.03 -8.53 -2.13
N LYS A 79 -8.01 -8.46 -1.23
CA LYS A 79 -9.11 -9.43 -1.16
C LYS A 79 -10.09 -9.29 -2.31
N ALA A 80 -10.35 -8.08 -2.80
CA ALA A 80 -11.15 -7.87 -4.01
C ALA A 80 -10.56 -8.59 -5.24
N LYS A 81 -9.23 -8.64 -5.35
CA LYS A 81 -8.53 -9.30 -6.46
C LYS A 81 -8.32 -10.80 -6.28
N THR A 82 -7.97 -11.23 -5.07
CA THR A 82 -7.52 -12.61 -4.81
C THR A 82 -8.63 -13.52 -4.30
N THR A 83 -9.65 -12.95 -3.67
CA THR A 83 -10.75 -13.70 -3.04
C THR A 83 -12.08 -12.96 -3.24
N PRO A 84 -12.54 -12.82 -4.49
CA PRO A 84 -13.73 -12.03 -4.82
C PRO A 84 -14.99 -12.53 -4.08
N ASP A 85 -15.08 -13.83 -3.77
CA ASP A 85 -16.20 -14.43 -3.04
C ASP A 85 -16.38 -13.89 -1.61
N VAL A 86 -15.30 -13.37 -1.02
CA VAL A 86 -15.31 -12.81 0.36
C VAL A 86 -15.54 -11.28 0.33
N TYR A 87 -15.60 -10.68 -0.85
CA TYR A 87 -15.76 -9.25 -1.05
C TYR A 87 -17.20 -8.89 -1.48
N PRO A 88 -17.84 -7.85 -0.91
CA PRO A 88 -17.34 -6.88 0.05
C PRO A 88 -17.20 -7.43 1.48
N MET A 89 -16.30 -6.85 2.27
CA MET A 89 -15.86 -7.43 3.55
C MET A 89 -16.50 -6.75 4.76
N SER A 90 -16.75 -7.50 5.84
CA SER A 90 -17.14 -6.92 7.14
C SER A 90 -15.93 -6.44 7.93
N VAL A 91 -16.14 -5.62 8.96
CA VAL A 91 -15.08 -5.13 9.89
C VAL A 91 -14.21 -6.29 10.41
N ASN A 92 -14.82 -7.36 10.91
CA ASN A 92 -14.08 -8.51 11.45
C ASN A 92 -13.19 -9.19 10.39
N ALA A 93 -13.68 -9.30 9.15
CA ALA A 93 -12.90 -9.88 8.06
C ALA A 93 -11.73 -8.98 7.66
N ILE A 94 -11.94 -7.66 7.66
CA ILE A 94 -10.89 -6.66 7.41
C ILE A 94 -9.85 -6.70 8.52
N CYS A 95 -10.26 -6.70 9.79
CA CYS A 95 -9.39 -6.82 10.95
C CYS A 95 -8.52 -8.09 10.88
N THR A 96 -9.14 -9.25 10.60
CA THR A 96 -8.43 -10.51 10.36
C THR A 96 -7.40 -10.38 9.24
N GLY A 97 -7.78 -9.72 8.13
CA GLY A 97 -6.89 -9.45 7.00
C GLY A 97 -5.73 -8.50 7.34
N CYS A 98 -5.94 -7.53 8.22
CA CYS A 98 -4.92 -6.57 8.65
C CYS A 98 -3.84 -7.22 9.51
N ASN A 99 -4.23 -8.21 10.31
CA ASN A 99 -3.38 -8.91 11.30
C ASN A 99 -2.78 -10.22 10.76
N GLN A 100 -2.87 -10.49 9.45
CA GLN A 100 -2.28 -11.69 8.86
C GLN A 100 -0.74 -11.73 9.06
N LYS A 101 -0.21 -12.90 9.39
CA LYS A 101 1.25 -13.11 9.60
C LYS A 101 2.04 -13.14 8.30
N SER A 102 1.38 -13.36 7.18
CA SER A 102 1.96 -13.38 5.84
C SER A 102 1.49 -12.17 5.06
N ASN A 103 2.33 -11.74 4.10
CA ASN A 103 2.00 -10.64 3.21
C ASN A 103 1.75 -9.29 3.90
N ARG A 104 2.28 -9.10 5.12
CA ARG A 104 2.21 -7.87 5.89
C ARG A 104 3.58 -7.48 6.40
N ASP A 105 3.93 -6.22 6.19
CA ASP A 105 5.12 -5.62 6.80
C ASP A 105 4.83 -4.11 7.02
N PRO A 106 4.80 -3.62 8.27
CA PRO A 106 5.02 -4.35 9.52
C PRO A 106 3.83 -5.24 9.91
N LEU A 107 4.06 -6.23 10.77
CA LEU A 107 2.97 -6.94 11.43
C LEU A 107 2.20 -5.98 12.35
N MET A 108 0.87 -6.05 12.31
CA MET A 108 -0.02 -5.25 13.15
C MET A 108 -0.90 -6.15 14.01
N GLN A 109 -1.40 -5.59 15.10
CA GLN A 109 -2.39 -6.19 15.99
C GLN A 109 -3.49 -5.15 16.19
N LEU A 110 -4.33 -4.97 15.17
CA LEU A 110 -5.45 -4.04 15.21
C LEU A 110 -6.64 -4.69 15.88
N GLU A 111 -7.38 -3.91 16.65
CA GLU A 111 -8.69 -4.28 17.16
C GLU A 111 -9.79 -3.87 16.15
N PRO A 112 -10.98 -4.49 16.20
CA PRO A 112 -12.11 -4.08 15.34
C PRO A 112 -12.44 -2.59 15.41
N ALA A 113 -12.29 -1.97 16.58
CA ALA A 113 -12.50 -0.53 16.78
C ALA A 113 -11.52 0.34 15.97
N ASP A 114 -10.24 -0.06 15.89
CA ASP A 114 -9.23 0.66 15.09
C ASP A 114 -9.60 0.63 13.60
N VAL A 115 -10.13 -0.51 13.15
CA VAL A 115 -10.57 -0.71 11.77
C VAL A 115 -11.83 0.09 11.46
N GLU A 116 -12.80 0.15 12.38
CA GLU A 116 -13.99 0.99 12.23
C GLU A 116 -13.65 2.47 12.13
N GLU A 117 -12.78 2.96 13.01
CA GLU A 117 -12.31 4.36 12.97
C GLU A 117 -11.59 4.67 11.66
N SER A 118 -10.75 3.73 11.19
CA SER A 118 -10.07 3.84 9.90
C SER A 118 -11.04 3.85 8.72
N LEU A 119 -12.03 2.98 8.71
CA LEU A 119 -13.06 2.93 7.66
C LEU A 119 -13.85 4.23 7.59
N GLU A 120 -14.15 4.86 8.72
CA GLU A 120 -14.84 6.15 8.73
C GLU A 120 -13.98 7.26 8.13
N ARG A 121 -12.69 7.35 8.50
CA ARG A 121 -11.75 8.30 7.86
C ARG A 121 -11.63 8.05 6.35
N LEU A 122 -11.53 6.79 5.93
CA LEU A 122 -11.39 6.39 4.54
C LEU A 122 -12.66 6.66 3.71
N ARG A 123 -13.84 6.56 4.33
CA ARG A 123 -15.11 6.94 3.72
C ARG A 123 -15.22 8.45 3.53
N ALA A 124 -14.82 9.24 4.53
CA ALA A 124 -14.85 10.70 4.46
C ALA A 124 -14.04 11.26 3.28
N ILE A 125 -12.96 10.57 2.90
CA ILE A 125 -12.09 10.96 1.77
C ILE A 125 -12.42 10.23 0.45
N GLY A 126 -13.47 9.40 0.44
CA GLY A 126 -13.95 8.69 -0.74
C GLY A 126 -13.11 7.49 -1.21
N ALA A 127 -12.19 6.99 -0.38
CA ALA A 127 -11.37 5.81 -0.72
C ALA A 127 -12.11 4.48 -0.50
N VAL A 128 -13.12 4.47 0.38
CA VAL A 128 -13.93 3.31 0.75
C VAL A 128 -15.41 3.67 0.73
N GLY A 129 -16.26 2.70 0.38
CA GLY A 129 -17.71 2.79 0.44
C GLY A 129 -18.33 1.69 1.28
N MET A 130 -19.46 2.00 1.90
CA MET A 130 -20.32 1.03 2.57
C MET A 130 -21.27 0.39 1.54
N VAL A 131 -21.49 -0.91 1.67
CA VAL A 131 -22.46 -1.66 0.86
C VAL A 131 -23.65 -1.99 1.74
N GLU A 132 -24.77 -1.31 1.49
CA GLU A 132 -26.04 -1.56 2.16
C GLU A 132 -26.78 -2.73 1.50
N GLY A 133 -27.70 -3.36 2.23
CA GLY A 133 -28.55 -4.44 1.70
C GLY A 133 -27.89 -5.82 1.58
N TYR A 134 -26.59 -5.95 1.88
CA TYR A 134 -25.88 -7.24 1.88
C TYR A 134 -26.06 -8.00 3.21
N GLY A 135 -27.32 -8.28 3.56
CA GLY A 135 -27.69 -8.93 4.83
C GLY A 135 -27.61 -8.01 6.05
N ARG A 136 -27.50 -8.63 7.25
CA ARG A 136 -27.55 -7.91 8.54
C ARG A 136 -26.24 -7.21 8.93
N VAL A 137 -25.11 -7.60 8.32
CA VAL A 137 -23.78 -7.14 8.70
C VAL A 137 -23.29 -6.14 7.67
N THR A 138 -22.92 -4.95 8.12
CA THR A 138 -22.33 -3.91 7.27
C THR A 138 -21.08 -4.41 6.54
N LYS A 139 -21.03 -4.20 5.23
CA LYS A 139 -19.91 -4.56 4.37
C LYS A 139 -19.27 -3.33 3.75
N TYR A 140 -17.98 -3.43 3.43
CA TYR A 140 -17.17 -2.36 2.88
C TYR A 140 -16.48 -2.78 1.59
N ARG A 141 -16.37 -1.83 0.66
CA ARG A 141 -15.67 -1.96 -0.62
C ARG A 141 -14.72 -0.78 -0.83
N HIS A 142 -13.62 -0.97 -1.53
CA HIS A 142 -12.71 0.11 -1.91
C HIS A 142 -13.13 0.80 -3.22
N TYR A 143 -12.73 2.06 -3.38
CA TYR A 143 -12.85 2.86 -4.61
C TYR A 143 -11.47 3.30 -5.16
N LEU A 144 -10.43 2.53 -4.85
CA LEU A 144 -9.05 2.88 -5.20
C LEU A 144 -8.78 3.04 -6.71
N TYR A 145 -9.56 2.43 -7.60
CA TYR A 145 -9.38 2.63 -9.04
C TYR A 145 -9.57 4.10 -9.41
N GLU A 146 -10.71 4.68 -9.02
CA GLU A 146 -11.06 6.07 -9.27
C GLU A 146 -10.33 7.02 -8.34
N TRP A 147 -10.13 6.63 -7.07
CA TRP A 147 -9.48 7.46 -6.07
C TRP A 147 -7.99 7.68 -6.35
N LEU A 148 -7.28 6.66 -6.85
CA LEU A 148 -5.89 6.77 -7.28
C LEU A 148 -5.73 7.11 -8.77
N GLY A 149 -6.74 6.87 -9.59
CA GLY A 149 -6.64 6.99 -11.05
C GLY A 149 -5.74 5.92 -11.67
N VAL A 150 -5.90 4.66 -11.23
CA VAL A 150 -5.05 3.53 -11.62
C VAL A 150 -5.83 2.43 -12.35
N ASP A 151 -5.15 1.71 -13.23
CA ASP A 151 -5.67 0.48 -13.82
C ASP A 151 -5.53 -0.73 -12.88
N LYS A 152 -5.97 -1.90 -13.34
CA LYS A 152 -5.95 -3.14 -12.55
C LYS A 152 -4.55 -3.60 -12.15
N VAL A 153 -3.56 -3.48 -13.03
CA VAL A 153 -2.19 -3.96 -12.81
C VAL A 153 -1.44 -2.96 -11.93
N GLU A 154 -1.62 -1.67 -12.19
CA GLU A 154 -1.15 -0.59 -11.32
C GLU A 154 -1.71 -0.73 -9.89
N LEU A 155 -3.00 -1.06 -9.74
CA LEU A 155 -3.59 -1.28 -8.42
C LEU A 155 -2.96 -2.47 -7.70
N ALA A 156 -2.60 -3.55 -8.41
CA ALA A 156 -1.90 -4.69 -7.79
C ALA A 156 -0.53 -4.27 -7.23
N VAL A 157 0.22 -3.46 -7.98
CA VAL A 157 1.51 -2.91 -7.53
C VAL A 157 1.33 -1.99 -6.32
N MET A 158 0.35 -1.09 -6.36
CA MET A 158 0.05 -0.20 -5.24
C MET A 158 -0.38 -0.98 -3.99
N THR A 159 -1.21 -2.00 -4.16
CA THR A 159 -1.69 -2.84 -3.05
C THR A 159 -0.52 -3.55 -2.36
N GLU A 160 0.40 -4.14 -3.13
CA GLU A 160 1.58 -4.80 -2.57
C GLU A 160 2.48 -3.82 -1.78
N LEU A 161 2.68 -2.61 -2.32
CA LEU A 161 3.44 -1.56 -1.64
C LEU A 161 2.75 -1.07 -0.36
N LEU A 162 1.41 -0.95 -0.35
CA LEU A 162 0.66 -0.51 0.84
C LEU A 162 0.71 -1.56 1.97
N LEU A 163 0.79 -2.84 1.61
CA LEU A 163 0.80 -3.95 2.57
C LEU A 163 2.19 -4.24 3.16
N ARG A 164 3.26 -3.97 2.40
CA ARG A 164 4.64 -4.32 2.78
C ARG A 164 5.67 -3.21 2.69
N GLY A 165 5.27 -2.00 2.29
CA GLY A 165 6.18 -0.87 2.18
C GLY A 165 7.24 -1.01 1.09
N PRO A 166 8.43 -0.42 1.29
CA PRO A 166 9.49 -0.37 0.28
C PRO A 166 10.04 -1.76 -0.08
N GLN A 167 10.17 -2.03 -1.38
CA GLN A 167 10.59 -3.33 -1.89
C GLN A 167 11.51 -3.17 -3.10
N THR A 168 12.36 -4.17 -3.37
CA THR A 168 13.07 -4.23 -4.64
C THR A 168 12.09 -4.50 -5.79
N LEU A 169 12.42 -4.06 -7.01
CA LEU A 169 11.60 -4.39 -8.19
C LEU A 169 11.43 -5.90 -8.40
N GLY A 170 12.45 -6.71 -8.06
CA GLY A 170 12.39 -8.17 -8.13
C GLY A 170 11.32 -8.76 -7.23
N GLU A 171 11.32 -8.38 -5.96
CA GLU A 171 10.33 -8.82 -4.98
C GLU A 171 8.94 -8.32 -5.32
N LEU A 172 8.82 -7.04 -5.69
CA LEU A 172 7.56 -6.40 -6.03
C LEU A 172 6.89 -7.11 -7.20
N ARG A 173 7.64 -7.46 -8.26
CA ARG A 173 7.09 -8.22 -9.40
C ARG A 173 6.51 -9.54 -8.95
N ALA A 174 7.30 -10.33 -8.22
CA ALA A 174 6.92 -11.67 -7.79
C ALA A 174 5.71 -11.65 -6.84
N ARG A 175 5.61 -10.65 -5.97
CA ARG A 175 4.53 -10.54 -4.98
C ARG A 175 3.25 -9.96 -5.58
N ALA A 176 3.34 -8.88 -6.37
CA ALA A 176 2.18 -8.27 -7.04
C ALA A 176 1.56 -9.19 -8.11
N SER A 177 2.35 -10.09 -8.72
CA SER A 177 1.88 -11.04 -9.73
C SER A 177 0.79 -12.01 -9.25
N ARG A 178 0.60 -12.13 -7.93
CA ARG A 178 -0.48 -12.93 -7.30
C ARG A 178 -1.86 -12.30 -7.50
N MET A 179 -1.90 -10.98 -7.67
CA MET A 179 -3.12 -10.18 -7.82
C MET A 179 -3.43 -9.91 -9.29
N GLU A 180 -2.41 -9.57 -10.09
CA GLU A 180 -2.51 -9.44 -11.55
C GLU A 180 -1.21 -9.90 -12.19
N PRO A 181 -1.21 -10.72 -13.25
CA PRO A 181 0.00 -11.19 -13.89
C PRO A 181 0.88 -10.05 -14.43
N ILE A 182 2.19 -10.07 -14.12
CA ILE A 182 3.19 -9.13 -14.66
C ILE A 182 4.27 -9.93 -15.36
N ALA A 183 4.36 -9.79 -16.69
CA ALA A 183 5.19 -10.65 -17.55
C ALA A 183 6.66 -10.73 -17.11
N ASP A 184 7.31 -9.57 -16.93
CA ASP A 184 8.72 -9.48 -16.60
C ASP A 184 9.05 -8.18 -15.83
N LEU A 185 10.35 -7.95 -15.56
CA LEU A 185 10.81 -6.75 -14.88
C LEU A 185 10.69 -5.48 -15.74
N ALA A 186 10.72 -5.60 -17.07
CA ALA A 186 10.56 -4.46 -17.96
C ALA A 186 9.11 -3.94 -17.93
N ALA A 187 8.15 -4.86 -17.95
CA ALA A 187 6.74 -4.56 -17.74
C ALA A 187 6.50 -3.90 -16.38
N LEU A 188 7.08 -4.44 -15.29
CA LEU A 188 6.97 -3.80 -13.97
C LEU A 188 7.56 -2.39 -13.97
N ARG A 189 8.72 -2.18 -14.60
CA ARG A 189 9.34 -0.84 -14.68
C ARG A 189 8.42 0.16 -15.37
N ALA A 190 7.82 -0.22 -16.50
CA ALA A 190 6.86 0.62 -17.21
C ALA A 190 5.64 0.98 -16.35
N ILE A 191 5.13 0.02 -15.57
CA ILE A 191 4.02 0.23 -14.61
C ILE A 191 4.47 1.20 -13.49
N CYS A 192 5.64 1.00 -12.90
CA CYS A 192 6.17 1.90 -11.87
C CYS A 192 6.45 3.31 -12.41
N ASP A 193 6.90 3.46 -13.65
CA ASP A 193 7.10 4.75 -14.30
C ASP A 193 5.77 5.47 -14.54
N SER A 194 4.72 4.73 -14.91
CA SER A 194 3.35 5.27 -14.97
C SER A 194 2.88 5.76 -13.60
N LEU A 195 3.02 4.93 -12.57
CA LEU A 195 2.67 5.29 -11.19
C LEU A 195 3.49 6.48 -10.66
N LYS A 196 4.77 6.58 -11.04
CA LYS A 196 5.64 7.72 -10.71
C LYS A 196 5.13 9.01 -11.37
N ARG A 197 4.73 8.98 -12.65
CA ARG A 197 4.11 10.13 -13.33
C ARG A 197 2.80 10.57 -12.66
N LYS A 198 2.03 9.61 -12.12
CA LYS A 198 0.82 9.86 -11.31
C LYS A 198 1.12 10.34 -9.87
N GLY A 199 2.40 10.41 -9.48
CA GLY A 199 2.81 10.80 -8.13
C GLY A 199 2.51 9.76 -7.06
N LEU A 200 2.22 8.51 -7.44
CA LEU A 200 1.81 7.43 -6.54
C LEU A 200 2.98 6.58 -6.02
N VAL A 201 4.11 6.63 -6.72
CA VAL A 201 5.28 5.80 -6.46
C VAL A 201 6.56 6.65 -6.49
N VAL A 202 7.52 6.28 -5.65
CA VAL A 202 8.82 6.93 -5.52
C VAL A 202 9.92 5.87 -5.48
N TYR A 203 10.97 6.08 -6.28
CA TYR A 203 12.20 5.31 -6.19
C TYR A 203 13.06 5.83 -5.04
N LEU A 204 13.51 4.92 -4.18
CA LEU A 204 14.30 5.24 -2.99
C LEU A 204 15.81 5.09 -3.21
N THR A 205 16.20 4.30 -4.21
CA THR A 205 17.60 4.09 -4.60
C THR A 205 17.83 4.45 -6.06
N PRO A 206 19.08 4.79 -6.45
CA PRO A 206 19.44 5.03 -7.84
C PRO A 206 19.10 3.86 -8.76
N GLU A 207 19.02 4.14 -10.06
CA GLU A 207 18.81 3.10 -11.06
C GLU A 207 19.96 2.09 -11.06
N GLY A 208 19.62 0.80 -11.09
CA GLY A 208 20.60 -0.28 -11.03
C GLY A 208 19.99 -1.60 -10.55
N ARG A 209 20.88 -2.56 -10.26
CA ARG A 209 20.47 -3.83 -9.65
C ARG A 209 19.95 -3.59 -8.23
N GLY A 210 18.81 -4.18 -7.91
CA GLY A 210 18.22 -4.04 -6.57
C GLY A 210 17.56 -2.69 -6.32
N GLN A 211 17.15 -1.98 -7.37
CA GLN A 211 16.41 -0.72 -7.24
C GLN A 211 15.17 -0.90 -6.35
N ILE A 212 15.05 -0.04 -5.34
CA ILE A 212 14.01 -0.08 -4.32
C ILE A 212 12.98 1.01 -4.60
N VAL A 213 11.71 0.64 -4.46
CA VAL A 213 10.56 1.48 -4.75
C VAL A 213 9.55 1.41 -3.60
N THR A 214 8.87 2.52 -3.34
CA THR A 214 7.77 2.59 -2.37
C THR A 214 6.62 3.44 -2.87
N HIS A 215 5.47 3.40 -2.21
CA HIS A 215 4.33 4.26 -2.53
C HIS A 215 4.51 5.69 -1.99
N ALA A 216 3.75 6.65 -2.51
CA ALA A 216 3.80 8.05 -2.11
C ALA A 216 2.74 8.45 -1.07
N LEU A 217 1.80 7.56 -0.74
CA LEU A 217 0.67 7.80 0.19
C LEU A 217 1.10 7.96 1.67
N TYR A 218 2.40 8.07 1.97
CA TYR A 218 2.87 8.36 3.32
C TYR A 218 2.63 9.84 3.67
N PRO A 219 2.35 10.18 4.95
CA PRO A 219 2.50 11.53 5.45
C PRO A 219 3.90 12.08 5.08
N PRO A 220 4.04 13.37 4.74
CA PRO A 220 5.29 13.92 4.21
C PRO A 220 6.52 13.62 5.06
N ARG A 221 6.41 13.76 6.39
CA ARG A 221 7.49 13.47 7.35
C ARG A 221 7.90 11.99 7.33
N GLU A 222 6.92 11.08 7.23
CA GLU A 222 7.21 9.64 7.17
C GLU A 222 7.91 9.27 5.86
N LEU A 223 7.48 9.84 4.73
CA LEU A 223 8.13 9.63 3.44
C LEU A 223 9.58 10.14 3.43
N GLU A 224 9.83 11.30 4.02
CA GLU A 224 11.16 11.88 4.14
C GLU A 224 12.09 10.99 4.98
N ASN A 225 11.60 10.50 6.12
CA ASN A 225 12.33 9.54 6.96
C ASN A 225 12.63 8.23 6.21
N ILE A 226 11.68 7.73 5.41
CA ILE A 226 11.91 6.58 4.54
C ILE A 226 13.02 6.89 3.54
N ARG A 227 12.93 7.99 2.79
CA ARG A 227 13.96 8.39 1.82
C ARG A 227 15.35 8.52 2.46
N ALA A 228 15.44 9.17 3.62
CA ALA A 228 16.70 9.35 4.33
C ALA A 228 17.33 8.00 4.73
N ARG A 229 16.54 7.02 5.18
CA ARG A 229 17.02 5.68 5.53
C ARG A 229 17.68 4.95 4.37
N TYR A 230 17.10 5.06 3.17
CA TYR A 230 17.64 4.40 1.97
C TYR A 230 18.77 5.20 1.30
N ALA A 231 18.74 6.54 1.38
CA ALA A 231 19.83 7.39 0.89
C ALA A 231 21.12 7.20 1.69
N ALA A 232 21.03 6.99 3.00
CA ALA A 232 22.18 6.75 3.87
C ALA A 232 22.83 5.35 3.72
N GLY A 233 22.38 4.53 2.75
CA GLY A 233 22.91 3.18 2.55
C GLY A 233 22.65 2.20 3.70
N ARG A 234 21.78 2.54 4.66
CA ARG A 234 21.52 1.75 5.88
C ARG A 234 20.52 0.61 5.68
N VAL A 235 20.40 0.06 4.47
CA VAL A 235 19.58 -1.14 4.22
C VAL A 235 20.31 -2.08 3.27
N GLY A 236 21.37 -2.70 3.78
CA GLY A 236 21.63 -4.10 3.48
C GLY A 236 20.78 -4.93 4.44
N VAL A 237 19.84 -5.71 3.91
CA VAL A 237 19.24 -6.90 4.57
C VAL A 237 18.98 -6.73 6.08
N LEU A 238 17.89 -6.06 6.45
CA LEU A 238 17.28 -6.26 7.77
C LEU A 238 16.15 -7.27 7.61
N ASP A 239 16.55 -8.53 7.51
CA ASP A 239 15.71 -9.64 7.93
C ASP A 239 15.43 -9.47 9.43
N GLY A 240 14.16 -9.33 9.78
CA GLY A 240 13.64 -9.56 11.13
C GLY A 240 14.06 -8.60 12.25
N ARG A 241 13.03 -7.97 12.84
CA ARG A 241 12.99 -7.36 14.19
C ARG A 241 13.40 -5.88 14.29
N LEU A 242 12.45 -5.03 13.95
CA LEU A 242 12.17 -3.83 14.74
C LEU A 242 10.68 -3.83 15.06
N GLN A 243 10.32 -4.33 16.24
CA GLN A 243 9.02 -4.05 16.83
C GLN A 243 9.05 -2.61 17.35
N PRO A 244 8.14 -1.72 16.95
CA PRO A 244 7.87 -0.52 17.71
C PRO A 244 7.06 -0.93 18.95
N THR A 245 7.66 -0.78 20.13
CA THR A 245 6.95 -0.94 21.41
C THR A 245 5.92 0.18 21.53
N ALA A 246 4.65 -0.21 21.58
CA ALA A 246 3.55 0.69 21.90
C ALA A 246 3.63 1.09 23.37
N GLU A 247 3.73 2.39 23.62
CA GLU A 247 3.52 2.99 24.92
C GLU A 247 2.03 3.18 25.18
N GLY A 248 1.60 2.84 26.40
CA GLY A 248 0.61 3.62 27.13
C GLY A 248 -0.85 3.18 27.07
N ARG A 249 -1.27 2.33 28.01
CA ARG A 249 -2.52 2.54 28.76
C ARG A 249 -2.43 1.94 30.17
N ALA A 250 -2.70 2.81 31.14
CA ALA A 250 -2.73 2.52 32.56
C ALA A 250 -4.11 2.02 33.02
N ALA A 251 -4.10 1.45 34.24
CA ALA A 251 -5.17 1.30 35.23
C ALA A 251 -5.65 -0.14 35.54
N GLY A 252 -5.24 -0.64 36.72
CA GLY A 252 -6.20 -0.94 37.80
C GLY A 252 -6.47 -2.42 38.17
N VAL A 253 -5.90 -2.85 39.30
CA VAL A 253 -6.45 -3.64 40.46
C VAL A 253 -7.37 -4.85 40.13
N ILE A 254 -7.15 -6.10 40.58
CA ILE A 254 -7.47 -6.68 41.91
C ILE A 254 -6.97 -8.15 41.97
N ALA A 255 -6.36 -8.55 43.10
CA ALA A 255 -6.07 -9.94 43.56
C ALA A 255 -7.29 -10.49 44.37
N PRO A 256 -7.42 -11.76 44.84
CA PRO A 256 -6.33 -12.67 45.25
C PRO A 256 -6.61 -14.20 45.16
N GLY A 257 -5.63 -14.99 45.63
CA GLY A 257 -5.77 -16.39 46.10
C GLY A 257 -5.08 -17.42 45.20
N GLY A 258 -4.21 -18.32 45.65
CA GLY A 258 -3.69 -18.64 46.98
C GLY A 258 -2.70 -19.81 46.87
N ALA A 259 -2.11 -20.17 48.02
CA ALA A 259 -1.39 -21.41 48.34
C ALA A 259 0.05 -21.60 47.80
N GLN A 260 1.00 -21.52 48.74
CA GLN A 260 2.25 -22.31 48.71
C GLN A 260 1.95 -23.79 49.04
N PRO A 261 2.84 -24.73 48.69
CA PRO A 261 3.75 -25.22 49.74
C PRO A 261 5.19 -25.57 49.30
N SER A 262 6.08 -25.39 50.28
CA SER A 262 7.37 -26.03 50.63
C SER A 262 8.13 -26.98 49.67
N ALA A 263 9.40 -26.57 49.45
CA ALA A 263 10.68 -27.26 49.70
C ALA A 263 10.92 -28.72 49.26
N GLY A 264 11.99 -28.90 48.47
CA GLY A 264 12.85 -30.09 48.53
C GLY A 264 13.25 -30.69 47.18
N TRP A 265 14.41 -30.30 46.65
CA TRP A 265 15.38 -31.16 45.94
C TRP A 265 16.63 -30.30 45.57
N GLU A 266 17.74 -30.47 46.28
CA GLU A 266 18.90 -31.32 45.94
C GLU A 266 19.70 -30.84 44.71
N GLN A 267 20.90 -30.30 44.98
CA GLN A 267 21.92 -29.96 43.98
C GLN A 267 22.71 -31.22 43.56
N PRO A 268 22.95 -31.45 42.27
CA PRO A 268 24.03 -32.32 41.81
C PRO A 268 25.34 -31.53 41.54
N PRO A 269 26.50 -32.20 41.58
CA PRO A 269 27.79 -31.56 41.78
C PRO A 269 28.46 -31.03 40.49
N ALA A 270 29.46 -30.19 40.71
CA ALA A 270 30.30 -29.53 39.73
C ALA A 270 31.01 -30.50 38.76
N GLY A 271 31.01 -30.13 37.48
CA GLY A 271 31.81 -30.74 36.42
C GLY A 271 31.92 -29.80 35.21
N SER A 272 33.04 -29.07 35.15
CA SER A 272 33.75 -28.53 33.98
C SER A 272 32.99 -28.29 32.66
N GLY A 273 32.87 -27.03 32.24
CA GLY A 273 32.51 -26.68 30.86
C GLY A 273 32.38 -25.18 30.57
N THR A 274 33.47 -24.59 30.06
CA THR A 274 33.54 -23.39 29.17
C THR A 274 32.90 -22.06 29.58
N ALA A 275 33.79 -21.10 29.90
CA ALA A 275 33.53 -19.67 29.96
C ALA A 275 33.17 -19.10 28.57
N ALA A 276 31.89 -18.86 28.29
CA ALA A 276 31.45 -18.11 27.10
C ALA A 276 30.10 -17.38 27.24
N GLY A 277 29.51 -17.31 28.45
CA GLY A 277 28.16 -16.75 28.67
C GLY A 277 28.10 -15.35 29.31
N THR A 278 29.20 -14.88 29.93
CA THR A 278 29.17 -13.64 30.73
C THR A 278 29.33 -12.38 29.87
N THR A 279 30.07 -12.45 28.76
CA THR A 279 30.42 -11.27 27.95
C THR A 279 29.21 -10.64 27.26
N GLY A 280 28.26 -11.45 26.77
CA GLY A 280 27.06 -10.96 26.09
C GLY A 280 26.09 -10.22 27.02
N SER A 281 26.00 -10.62 28.30
CA SER A 281 25.16 -9.93 29.28
C SER A 281 25.76 -8.56 29.62
N THR A 282 27.07 -8.48 29.86
CA THR A 282 27.73 -7.21 30.21
C THR A 282 27.68 -6.20 29.05
N GLU A 283 27.85 -6.66 27.81
CA GLU A 283 27.75 -5.83 26.59
C GLU A 283 26.34 -5.23 26.43
N LEU A 284 25.29 -6.04 26.64
CA LEU A 284 23.90 -5.58 26.56
C LEU A 284 23.56 -4.55 27.66
N HIS A 285 24.05 -4.75 28.88
CA HIS A 285 23.84 -3.78 29.97
C HIS A 285 24.58 -2.46 29.69
N GLN A 286 25.78 -2.52 29.09
CA GLN A 286 26.53 -1.33 28.71
C GLN A 286 25.86 -0.57 27.55
N GLN A 287 25.29 -1.28 26.58
CA GLN A 287 24.50 -0.68 25.50
C GLN A 287 23.21 -0.03 26.03
N LEU A 288 22.52 -0.66 26.98
CA LEU A 288 21.31 -0.10 27.61
C LEU A 288 21.62 1.16 28.43
N ALA A 289 22.73 1.17 29.17
CA ALA A 289 23.20 2.35 29.89
C ALA A 289 23.56 3.49 28.92
N GLY A 290 24.22 3.19 27.80
CA GLY A 290 24.53 4.18 26.77
C GLY A 290 23.28 4.79 26.12
N LEU A 291 22.30 3.96 25.78
CA LEU A 291 21.02 4.43 25.23
C LEU A 291 20.24 5.28 26.23
N SER A 292 20.24 4.89 27.51
CA SER A 292 19.56 5.66 28.57
C SER A 292 20.21 7.03 28.77
N GLY A 293 21.54 7.11 28.72
CA GLY A 293 22.27 8.38 28.74
C GLY A 293 21.96 9.26 27.53
N ALA A 294 21.87 8.68 26.33
CA ALA A 294 21.53 9.43 25.11
C ALA A 294 20.10 9.99 25.14
N VAL A 295 19.14 9.25 25.70
CA VAL A 295 17.76 9.72 25.89
C VAL A 295 17.70 10.90 26.86
N GLU A 296 18.43 10.81 27.99
CA GLU A 296 18.47 11.90 28.96
C GLU A 296 19.14 13.16 28.37
N GLN A 297 20.21 12.99 27.59
CA GLN A 297 20.85 14.09 26.88
C GLN A 297 19.90 14.76 25.88
N MET A 298 19.15 13.98 25.11
CA MET A 298 18.17 14.51 24.15
C MET A 298 17.02 15.24 24.86
N ARG A 299 16.56 14.72 26.01
CA ARG A 299 15.55 15.39 26.83
C ARG A 299 16.05 16.75 27.34
N GLN A 300 17.30 16.83 27.80
CA GLN A 300 17.92 18.09 28.23
C GLN A 300 18.07 19.08 27.07
N GLN A 301 18.43 18.62 25.86
CA GLN A 301 18.49 19.48 24.68
C GLN A 301 17.12 20.05 24.29
N LEU A 302 16.06 19.24 24.39
CA LEU A 302 14.69 19.71 24.14
C LEU A 302 14.23 20.74 25.17
N GLN A 303 14.58 20.56 26.45
CA GLN A 303 14.29 21.54 27.49
C GLN A 303 15.02 22.87 27.25
N GLN A 304 16.31 22.82 26.91
CA GLN A 304 17.07 24.03 26.56
C GLN A 304 16.50 24.74 25.33
N LEU A 305 16.04 23.99 24.32
CA LEU A 305 15.43 24.59 23.13
C LEU A 305 14.08 25.25 23.47
N ALA A 306 13.26 24.61 24.31
CA ALA A 306 12.00 25.18 24.77
C ALA A 306 12.22 26.48 25.55
N GLU A 307 13.19 26.53 26.47
CA GLU A 307 13.55 27.75 27.20
C GLU A 307 14.04 28.86 26.26
N ARG A 308 14.82 28.53 25.23
CA ARG A 308 15.27 29.51 24.22
C ARG A 308 14.11 30.09 23.42
N VAL A 309 13.12 29.27 23.07
CA VAL A 309 11.92 29.74 22.36
C VAL A 309 11.11 30.69 23.26
N ASP A 310 10.87 30.32 24.52
CA ASP A 310 10.14 31.15 25.48
C ASP A 310 10.83 32.51 25.73
N ASN A 311 12.17 32.51 25.81
CA ASN A 311 12.94 33.74 25.92
C ASN A 311 12.83 34.62 24.67
N LEU A 312 12.90 34.03 23.47
CA LEU A 312 12.72 34.78 22.22
C LEU A 312 11.30 35.36 22.08
N GLU A 313 10.28 34.63 22.53
CA GLU A 313 8.90 35.13 22.55
C GLU A 313 8.75 36.34 23.50
N LYS A 314 9.38 36.28 24.68
CA LYS A 314 9.43 37.42 25.62
C LYS A 314 10.17 38.62 25.05
N ASP A 315 11.29 38.40 24.38
CA ASP A 315 12.07 39.47 23.73
C ASP A 315 11.27 40.13 22.61
N LEU A 316 10.59 39.33 21.77
CA LEU A 316 9.72 39.84 20.72
C LEU A 316 8.54 40.63 21.28
N GLN A 317 7.92 40.16 22.37
CA GLN A 317 6.83 40.88 23.01
C GLN A 317 7.31 42.20 23.63
N SER A 318 8.51 42.21 24.21
CA SER A 318 9.14 43.42 24.76
C SER A 318 9.45 44.44 23.67
N LEU A 319 9.98 44.00 22.53
CA LEU A 319 10.21 44.84 21.36
C LEU A 319 8.91 45.39 20.78
N LYS A 320 7.86 44.57 20.69
CA LYS A 320 6.54 45.01 20.23
C LYS A 320 5.96 46.09 21.14
N ASN A 321 6.02 45.89 22.46
CA ASN A 321 5.55 46.88 23.43
C ASN A 321 6.37 48.19 23.37
N TRP A 322 7.66 48.14 23.03
CA TRP A 322 8.51 49.32 22.84
C TRP A 322 8.19 50.10 21.54
N ILE A 323 7.71 49.42 20.49
CA ILE A 323 7.30 50.05 19.23
C ILE A 323 5.90 50.67 19.34
N GLU A 324 5.00 50.06 20.12
CA GLU A 324 3.60 50.48 20.26
C GLU A 324 3.35 51.53 21.36
N GLY A 325 4.33 51.80 22.23
CA GLY A 325 4.26 52.79 23.32
C GLY A 325 5.12 54.02 23.09
#